data_AF-A0AA36MBX3-F1
#
_entry.id   AF-A0AA36MBX3-F1
#
_cell.length_a   1.000
_cell.length_b   1.000
_cell.length_c   1.000
_cell.angle_alpha   90.00
_cell.angle_beta   90.00
_cell.angle_gamma   90.00
#
_symmetry.space_group_name_H-M   'P 1'
#
loop_
_entity.id
_entity.type
_entity.pdbx_description
1 polymer ?
#
loop_
_entity_poly.entity_id
_entity_poly.type
_entity_poly.pdbx_seq_one_letter_code
_entity_poly.pdbx_strand_id
1 'polypeptide(L)'
;MGGLRHQHSSTIFGLYEYLPTNTKELKKNECYAAGFAFAVRTADTVELIKWYVLCALEKDCMAPPGAKLKCSFGKDKHGTYANCHRYDQSVINILLANMHNHNPKGYVVKTSAIRFQRRAAKKLSESDLKCD
;
A
#
# COMPACT_ATOMS: atom_id res chain seq x y z
N MET A 1 -17.49 -7.92 12.18
CA MET A 1 -16.30 -7.65 13.00
C MET A 1 -15.50 -8.94 13.07
N GLY A 2 -14.27 -8.94 12.56
CA GLY A 2 -13.46 -10.15 12.40
C GLY A 2 -12.28 -9.90 11.48
N GLY A 3 -11.44 -8.93 11.83
CA GLY A 3 -10.18 -8.66 11.12
C GLY A 3 -9.17 -9.74 11.47
N LEU A 4 -9.07 -10.75 10.62
CA LEU A 4 -8.13 -11.86 10.78
C LEU A 4 -6.68 -11.37 10.65
N ARG A 5 -5.90 -11.67 11.69
CA ARG A 5 -4.48 -11.37 11.94
C ARG A 5 -3.52 -12.06 10.95
N HIS A 6 -3.63 -11.83 9.64
CA HIS A 6 -2.74 -12.45 8.65
C HIS A 6 -2.00 -11.46 7.73
N GLN A 7 -2.02 -10.16 8.03
CA GLN A 7 -1.29 -9.14 7.25
C GLN A 7 0.22 -9.07 7.53
N HIS A 8 0.80 -10.02 8.26
CA HIS A 8 2.25 -10.04 8.57
C HIS A 8 3.14 -10.41 7.38
N SER A 9 2.53 -10.81 6.25
CA SER A 9 3.22 -11.04 4.99
C SER A 9 3.57 -9.76 4.23
N SER A 10 3.23 -8.58 4.76
CA SER A 10 3.22 -7.35 3.98
C SER A 10 4.58 -6.72 3.72
N THR A 11 5.68 -7.42 3.96
CA THR A 11 7.02 -6.85 3.78
C THR A 11 8.00 -7.98 3.57
N ILE A 12 8.36 -8.19 2.32
CA ILE A 12 9.48 -9.07 1.98
C ILE A 12 10.75 -8.45 2.55
N PHE A 13 11.63 -9.30 3.08
CA PHE A 13 12.85 -8.90 3.80
C PHE A 13 13.66 -7.79 3.10
N GLY A 14 13.72 -7.78 1.77
CA GLY A 14 14.43 -6.75 1.00
C GLY A 14 13.81 -5.35 1.03
N LEU A 15 12.50 -5.19 1.25
CA LEU A 15 11.88 -3.86 1.26
C LEU A 15 12.36 -2.99 2.43
N TYR A 16 12.71 -3.60 3.56
CA TYR A 16 13.24 -2.89 4.71
C TYR A 16 14.68 -2.38 4.53
N GLU A 17 15.40 -2.88 3.52
CA GLU A 17 16.72 -2.36 3.16
C GLU A 17 16.61 -0.97 2.53
N TYR A 18 15.54 -0.74 1.76
CA TYR A 18 15.25 0.55 1.12
C TYR A 18 14.46 1.50 2.01
N LEU A 19 13.51 0.97 2.79
CA LEU A 19 12.62 1.74 3.65
C LEU A 19 12.69 1.21 5.10
N PRO A 20 13.72 1.60 5.87
CA PRO A 20 13.85 1.20 7.26
C PRO A 20 12.63 1.60 8.09
N THR A 21 12.18 0.73 8.98
CA THR A 21 11.03 0.98 9.85
C THR A 21 11.11 0.16 11.14
N ASN A 22 10.37 0.57 12.15
CA ASN A 22 10.16 -0.24 13.34
C ASN A 22 9.14 -1.35 13.06
N THR A 23 9.65 -2.54 12.72
CA THR A 23 8.81 -3.69 12.36
C THR A 23 7.94 -4.19 13.51
N LYS A 24 8.32 -3.94 14.77
CA LYS A 24 7.50 -4.30 15.94
C LYS A 24 6.27 -3.40 16.03
N GLU A 25 6.42 -2.10 15.81
CA GLU A 25 5.30 -1.15 15.81
C GLU A 25 4.43 -1.31 14.56
N LEU A 26 5.05 -1.54 13.39
CA LEU A 26 4.33 -1.74 12.14
C LEU A 26 3.35 -2.93 12.22
N LYS A 27 3.76 -4.02 12.88
CA LYS A 27 2.92 -5.21 13.10
C LYS A 27 1.72 -4.98 14.02
N LYS A 28 1.67 -3.88 14.78
CA LYS A 28 0.51 -3.54 15.62
C LYS A 28 -0.63 -2.91 14.82
N ASN A 29 -0.33 -2.42 13.61
CA ASN A 29 -1.29 -1.74 12.75
C ASN A 29 -1.81 -2.66 11.64
N GLU A 30 -3.00 -2.35 11.16
CA GLU A 30 -3.54 -2.95 9.94
C GLU A 30 -2.79 -2.39 8.72
N CYS A 31 -2.54 -3.25 7.73
CA CYS A 31 -2.15 -2.81 6.40
C CYS A 31 -3.39 -2.32 5.66
N TYR A 32 -3.34 -1.06 5.22
CA TYR A 32 -4.40 -0.44 4.45
C TYR A 32 -4.25 -0.75 2.97
N ALA A 33 -5.38 -0.98 2.29
CA ALA A 33 -5.38 -1.24 0.86
C ALA A 33 -4.94 0.02 0.09
N ALA A 34 -4.02 -0.13 -0.86
CA ALA A 34 -3.54 0.98 -1.70
C ALA A 34 -4.26 1.06 -3.05
N GLY A 35 -5.40 0.37 -3.20
CA GLY A 35 -6.18 0.39 -4.44
C GLY A 35 -6.88 1.72 -4.73
N PHE A 36 -6.96 2.63 -3.75
CA PHE A 36 -7.50 3.97 -3.89
C PHE A 36 -6.85 4.86 -2.83
N ALA A 37 -6.29 5.99 -3.25
CA ALA A 37 -5.73 7.00 -2.36
C ALA A 37 -6.36 8.35 -2.71
N PHE A 38 -6.75 9.11 -1.68
CA PHE A 38 -7.11 10.52 -1.82
C PHE A 38 -5.95 11.34 -1.29
N ALA A 39 -5.21 11.99 -2.20
CA ALA A 39 -4.04 12.78 -1.89
C ALA A 39 -4.33 14.26 -2.20
N VAL A 40 -4.09 15.12 -1.22
CA VAL A 40 -4.19 16.58 -1.38
C VAL A 40 -2.79 17.18 -1.35
N ARG A 41 -2.53 18.22 -2.15
CA ARG A 41 -1.20 18.81 -2.25
C ARG A 41 -0.83 19.57 -0.97
N THR A 42 -0.11 18.90 -0.07
CA THR A 42 0.52 19.47 1.13
C THR A 42 2.01 19.16 1.14
N ALA A 43 2.80 19.83 1.99
CA ALA A 43 4.23 19.53 2.14
C ALA A 43 4.46 18.05 2.49
N ASP A 44 3.70 17.52 3.46
CA ASP A 44 3.76 16.11 3.87
C ASP A 44 3.41 15.17 2.72
N THR A 45 2.35 15.46 1.97
CA THR A 45 1.93 14.60 0.85
C THR A 45 2.96 14.62 -0.27
N VAL A 46 3.55 15.77 -0.55
CA VAL A 46 4.63 15.89 -1.53
C VAL A 46 5.85 15.08 -1.08
N GLU A 47 6.23 15.16 0.19
CA GLU A 47 7.34 14.39 0.76
C GLU A 47 7.08 12.87 0.67
N LEU A 48 5.88 12.44 1.05
CA LEU A 48 5.46 11.04 0.91
C LEU A 48 5.54 10.55 -0.54
N ILE A 49 5.02 11.33 -1.49
CA ILE A 49 5.02 10.97 -2.91
C ILE A 49 6.44 10.92 -3.45
N LYS A 50 7.34 11.84 -3.05
CA LYS A 50 8.76 11.76 -3.45
C LYS A 50 9.36 10.42 -3.05
N TRP A 51 9.24 10.02 -1.79
CA TRP A 51 9.78 8.73 -1.33
C TRP A 51 9.14 7.53 -2.01
N TYR A 52 7.82 7.60 -2.26
CA TYR A 52 7.11 6.58 -3.00
C TYR A 52 7.65 6.43 -4.44
N VAL A 53 7.84 7.55 -5.14
CA VAL A 53 8.40 7.57 -6.51
C VAL A 53 9.85 7.13 -6.52
N LEU A 54 10.67 7.55 -5.56
CA LEU A 54 12.06 7.10 -5.45
C LEU A 54 12.16 5.57 -5.30
N CYS A 55 11.32 4.96 -4.46
CA CYS A 55 11.25 3.49 -4.36
C CYS A 55 10.71 2.84 -5.64
N ALA A 56 9.81 3.49 -6.38
CA ALA A 56 9.37 2.97 -7.68
C ALA A 56 10.49 3.02 -8.75
N LEU A 57 11.41 3.98 -8.64
CA LEU A 57 12.56 4.14 -9.54
C LEU A 57 13.74 3.24 -9.15
N GLU A 58 13.80 2.81 -7.89
CA GLU A 58 14.78 1.83 -7.42
C GLU A 58 14.36 0.41 -7.82
N LYS A 59 15.20 -0.22 -8.66
CA LYS A 59 14.86 -1.43 -9.43
C LYS A 59 14.21 -2.53 -8.59
N ASP A 60 14.77 -2.80 -7.42
CA ASP A 60 14.36 -3.94 -6.60
C ASP A 60 13.46 -3.54 -5.41
N CYS A 61 13.12 -2.25 -5.25
CA CYS A 61 12.32 -1.81 -4.09
C CYS A 61 10.83 -2.20 -4.21
N MET A 62 10.17 -1.85 -5.33
CA MET A 62 8.78 -2.27 -5.60
C MET A 62 8.65 -3.53 -6.47
N ALA A 63 9.75 -4.04 -7.00
CA ALA A 63 9.77 -5.22 -7.87
C ALA A 63 11.00 -6.12 -7.61
N PRO A 64 11.24 -6.56 -6.37
CA PRO A 64 12.42 -7.36 -6.05
C PRO A 64 12.46 -8.68 -6.84
N PRO A 65 13.65 -9.30 -6.99
CA PRO A 65 13.78 -10.59 -7.65
C PRO A 65 12.79 -11.63 -7.12
N GLY A 66 12.02 -12.24 -8.02
CA GLY A 66 10.99 -13.22 -7.67
C GLY A 66 9.61 -12.63 -7.36
N ALA A 67 9.43 -11.31 -7.44
CA ALA A 67 8.12 -10.65 -7.43
C ALA A 67 7.23 -11.20 -8.56
N LYS A 68 5.95 -11.46 -8.25
CA LYS A 68 4.97 -12.01 -9.20
C LYS A 68 3.64 -11.29 -9.07
N LEU A 69 3.02 -11.01 -10.21
CA LEU A 69 1.69 -10.40 -10.27
C LEU A 69 0.58 -11.39 -9.89
N LYS A 70 0.72 -12.65 -10.30
CA LYS A 70 -0.30 -13.69 -10.08
C LYS A 70 -0.11 -14.34 -8.72
N CYS A 71 -1.14 -14.27 -7.90
CA CYS A 71 -1.26 -14.94 -6.62
C CYS A 71 -1.82 -16.35 -6.78
N SER A 72 -1.25 -17.32 -6.07
CA SER A 72 -1.79 -18.68 -5.99
C SER A 72 -2.37 -18.91 -4.61
N PHE A 73 -3.69 -18.88 -4.52
CA PHE A 73 -4.40 -19.15 -3.26
C PHE A 73 -4.68 -20.64 -3.14
N GLY A 74 -4.31 -21.25 -2.01
CA GLY A 74 -4.71 -22.60 -1.67
C GLY A 74 -6.21 -22.69 -1.31
N LYS A 75 -6.65 -23.85 -0.80
CA LYS A 75 -8.03 -24.04 -0.32
C LYS A 75 -8.41 -23.03 0.76
N ASP A 76 -7.45 -22.67 1.61
CA ASP A 76 -7.60 -21.57 2.57
C ASP A 76 -6.95 -20.29 2.03
N LYS A 77 -7.78 -19.48 1.39
CA LYS A 77 -7.43 -18.15 0.85
C LYS A 77 -7.02 -17.13 1.91
N HIS A 78 -7.27 -17.38 3.19
CA HIS A 78 -7.01 -16.44 4.29
C HIS A 78 -5.91 -16.88 5.24
N GLY A 79 -5.65 -18.19 5.37
CA GLY A 79 -4.55 -18.75 6.18
C GLY A 79 -3.32 -19.18 5.39
N THR A 80 -3.38 -19.25 4.06
CA THR A 80 -2.22 -19.61 3.22
C THR A 80 -1.60 -18.38 2.58
N TYR A 81 -0.27 -18.23 2.70
CA TYR A 81 0.46 -17.21 1.95
C TYR A 81 0.36 -17.48 0.44
N ALA A 82 -0.05 -16.46 -0.32
CA ALA A 82 -0.42 -16.61 -1.72
C ALA A 82 0.76 -16.56 -2.72
N ASN A 83 2.00 -16.63 -2.23
CA ASN A 83 3.25 -16.57 -3.01
C ASN A 83 3.33 -15.36 -3.97
N CYS A 84 2.69 -14.26 -3.60
CA CYS A 84 2.67 -13.00 -4.31
C CYS A 84 2.58 -11.87 -3.27
N HIS A 85 2.96 -10.67 -3.68
CA HIS A 85 2.94 -9.53 -2.78
C HIS A 85 2.66 -8.22 -3.52
N ARG A 86 1.86 -7.33 -2.91
CA ARG A 86 1.59 -5.97 -3.40
C ARG A 86 2.59 -5.01 -2.76
N TYR A 87 3.80 -4.95 -3.31
CA TYR A 87 4.90 -4.13 -2.78
C TYR A 87 4.55 -2.64 -2.79
N ASP A 88 3.84 -2.18 -3.82
CA ASP A 88 3.30 -0.83 -3.94
C ASP A 88 2.41 -0.46 -2.74
N GLN A 89 1.58 -1.40 -2.28
CA GLN A 89 0.76 -1.23 -1.09
C GLN A 89 1.59 -1.21 0.19
N SER A 90 2.63 -2.03 0.26
CA SER A 90 3.50 -2.11 1.43
C SER A 90 4.33 -0.86 1.62
N VAL A 91 4.91 -0.35 0.54
CA VAL A 91 5.68 0.90 0.55
C VAL A 91 4.86 2.04 1.13
N ILE A 92 3.64 2.27 0.64
CA ILE A 92 2.83 3.38 1.14
C ILE A 92 2.47 3.22 2.63
N ASN A 93 2.23 2.00 3.10
CA ASN A 93 1.96 1.74 4.52
C ASN A 93 3.21 1.99 5.39
N ILE A 94 4.40 1.61 4.94
CA ILE A 94 5.65 1.88 5.66
C ILE A 94 5.92 3.38 5.72
N LEU A 95 5.78 4.09 4.60
CA LEU A 95 5.99 5.54 4.53
C LEU A 95 5.03 6.28 5.47
N LEU A 96 3.73 5.99 5.39
CA LEU A 96 2.73 6.57 6.27
C LEU A 96 2.99 6.25 7.75
N ALA A 97 3.33 5.00 8.06
CA ALA A 97 3.67 4.61 9.43
C ALA A 97 4.90 5.39 9.94
N ASN A 98 5.98 5.46 9.16
CA ASN A 98 7.19 6.17 9.55
C ASN A 98 6.93 7.67 9.77
N MET A 99 6.24 8.33 8.84
CA MET A 99 5.95 9.77 8.92
C MET A 99 5.05 10.13 10.11
N HIS A 100 4.20 9.20 10.55
CA HIS A 100 3.25 9.42 11.64
C HIS A 100 3.58 8.63 12.91
N ASN A 101 4.84 8.25 13.13
CA ASN A 101 5.30 7.53 14.33
C ASN A 101 4.44 6.28 14.65
N HIS A 102 4.09 5.54 13.61
CA HIS A 102 3.27 4.33 13.64
C HIS A 102 1.87 4.55 14.26
N ASN A 103 1.38 5.80 14.28
CA ASN A 103 0.03 6.16 14.72
C ASN A 103 -0.92 6.30 13.53
N PRO A 104 -1.82 5.33 13.29
CA PRO A 104 -2.72 5.36 12.12
C PRO A 104 -3.72 6.51 12.15
N LYS A 105 -3.97 7.15 13.30
CA LYS A 105 -4.86 8.32 13.38
C LYS A 105 -4.35 9.52 12.57
N GLY A 106 -3.06 9.57 12.23
CA GLY A 106 -2.47 10.64 11.43
C GLY A 106 -2.79 10.57 9.93
N TYR A 107 -3.21 9.40 9.44
CA TYR A 107 -3.37 9.17 7.99
C TYR A 107 -4.57 8.29 7.60
N VAL A 108 -5.31 7.74 8.56
CA VAL A 108 -6.49 6.91 8.32
C VAL A 108 -7.74 7.65 8.74
N VAL A 109 -8.62 7.90 7.77
CA VAL A 109 -9.95 8.47 8.03
C VAL A 109 -10.96 7.34 8.23
N LYS A 110 -11.44 7.17 9.47
CA LYS A 110 -12.56 6.27 9.79
C LYS A 110 -13.84 7.09 9.89
N THR A 111 -14.56 7.23 8.78
CA THR A 111 -15.84 7.96 8.75
C THR A 111 -16.89 7.21 7.94
N SER A 112 -18.14 7.24 8.41
CA SER A 112 -19.31 6.81 7.64
C SER A 112 -19.91 7.94 6.80
N ALA A 113 -19.47 9.19 7.00
CA ALA A 113 -20.02 10.36 6.33
C ALA A 113 -19.63 10.45 4.85
N ILE A 114 -18.52 9.80 4.46
CA ILE A 114 -17.99 9.83 3.09
C ILE A 114 -17.88 8.39 2.58
N ARG A 115 -18.49 8.11 1.42
CA ARG A 115 -18.40 6.82 0.74
C ARG A 115 -17.90 7.00 -0.68
N PHE A 116 -16.72 6.48 -0.96
CA PHE A 116 -16.19 6.40 -2.31
C PHE A 116 -16.80 5.20 -3.04
N GLN A 117 -17.42 5.44 -4.21
CA GLN A 117 -17.89 4.39 -5.10
C GLN A 117 -17.04 4.38 -6.36
N ARG A 118 -16.22 3.34 -6.54
CA ARG A 118 -15.53 3.07 -7.80
C ARG A 118 -16.46 2.33 -8.74
N ARG A 119 -16.64 2.83 -9.97
CA ARG A 119 -17.37 2.14 -11.04
C ARG A 119 -16.48 2.04 -12.26
N ALA A 120 -16.56 0.92 -12.97
CA ALA A 120 -15.93 0.83 -14.29
C ALA A 120 -16.63 1.81 -15.23
N ALA A 121 -15.86 2.58 -16.00
CA ALA A 121 -16.43 3.38 -17.07
C ALA A 121 -17.02 2.43 -18.13
N LYS A 122 -18.20 2.76 -18.66
CA LYS A 122 -18.81 1.98 -19.76
C LYS A 122 -18.00 2.10 -21.06
N LYS A 123 -17.31 3.23 -21.22
CA LYS A 123 -16.39 3.54 -22.32
C LYS A 123 -15.29 4.42 -21.74
N LEU A 124 -14.04 4.11 -22.06
CA LEU A 124 -12.85 4.84 -21.63
C LEU A 124 -12.06 5.13 -22.92
N SER A 125 -11.70 6.39 -23.13
CA SER A 125 -10.97 6.85 -24.32
C SER A 125 -9.66 7.50 -23.91
N GLU A 126 -8.72 7.62 -24.86
CA GLU A 126 -7.42 8.26 -24.58
C GLU A 126 -7.56 9.73 -24.18
N SER A 127 -8.58 10.44 -24.67
CA SER A 127 -8.87 11.81 -24.23
C SER A 127 -9.25 11.87 -22.75
N ASP A 128 -9.88 10.82 -22.19
CA ASP A 128 -10.20 10.77 -20.76
C ASP A 128 -8.95 10.56 -19.88
N LEU A 129 -7.80 10.25 -20.48
CA LEU A 129 -6.52 10.02 -19.81
C LEU A 129 -5.55 11.20 -19.95
N LYS A 130 -5.92 12.24 -20.70
CA LYS A 130 -5.08 13.43 -20.84
C LYS A 130 -5.24 14.33 -19.62
N CYS A 131 -4.12 14.83 -19.13
CA CYS A 131 -4.07 15.87 -18.11
C CYS A 131 -4.07 17.21 -18.83
N ASP A 132 -5.23 17.64 -19.32
CA ASP A 132 -5.42 18.95 -19.95
C ASP A 132 -5.29 20.10 -18.91
#